data_AF-A0A538K920-F1
#
_entry.id   AF-A0A538K920-F1
#
_cell.length_a   1.000
_cell.length_b   1.000
_cell.length_c   1.000
_cell.angle_alpha   90.00
_cell.angle_beta   90.00
_cell.angle_gamma   90.00
#
_symmetry.space_group_name_H-M   'P 1'
#
loop_
_entity.id
_entity.type
_entity.pdbx_description
1 polymer ?
#
loop_
_entity_poly.entity_id
_entity_poly.type
_entity_poly.pdbx_seq_one_letter_code
_entity_poly.pdbx_strand_id
1 'polypeptide(L)'
;MAAGNRGLPSLSRVLRAAPSALKPAYPASRELIPFMQLLGLYRSSAVIGTLTNVGAVLNGKMVGPQGKIIGRAGGAAYLSNESIAGFVKKLPTNRSNAYPKADALDDIKRGGFLKSYDCRHTGNRALVPPIGSGVPPCVVQGPWEFNGVTAYYPRLQLAPP
;
A
#
# COMPACT_ATOMS: atom_id res chain seq x y z
N MET A 1 25.38 -16.27 44.38
CA MET A 1 25.48 -15.72 43.01
C MET A 1 26.93 -15.65 42.47
N ALA A 2 27.82 -16.60 42.81
CA ALA A 2 29.25 -16.50 42.43
C ALA A 2 29.65 -17.33 41.20
N ALA A 3 28.91 -18.39 40.87
CA ALA A 3 29.26 -19.32 39.79
C ALA A 3 29.08 -18.73 38.38
N GLY A 4 28.02 -17.94 38.15
CA GLY A 4 27.76 -17.30 36.85
C GLY A 4 28.79 -16.22 36.47
N ASN A 5 29.38 -15.53 37.44
CA ASN A 5 30.37 -14.48 37.19
C ASN A 5 31.75 -15.04 36.78
N ARG A 6 32.10 -16.28 37.15
CA ARG A 6 33.38 -16.91 36.80
C ARG A 6 33.30 -17.78 35.54
N GLY A 7 32.15 -18.38 35.24
CA GLY A 7 32.01 -19.30 34.10
C GLY A 7 31.91 -18.63 32.72
N LEU A 8 31.43 -17.38 32.64
CA LEU A 8 31.12 -16.70 31.36
C LEU A 8 31.48 -15.20 31.38
N PRO A 9 32.77 -14.82 31.55
CA PRO A 9 33.21 -13.42 31.60
C PRO A 9 33.02 -12.65 30.28
N SER A 10 32.86 -13.34 29.16
CA SER A 10 32.49 -12.74 27.87
C SER A 10 31.02 -12.33 27.85
N LEU A 11 30.12 -13.20 28.33
CA LEU A 11 28.69 -12.93 28.41
C LEU A 11 28.40 -11.79 29.39
N SER A 12 29.11 -11.72 30.51
CA SER A 12 28.97 -10.61 31.48
C SER A 12 29.49 -9.26 30.95
N ARG A 13 30.41 -9.26 29.96
CA ARG A 13 30.82 -8.05 29.24
C ARG A 13 29.76 -7.64 28.21
N VAL A 14 29.20 -8.59 27.46
CA VAL A 14 28.10 -8.34 26.52
C VAL A 14 26.87 -7.80 27.25
N LEU A 15 26.47 -8.43 28.35
CA LEU A 15 25.33 -7.98 29.18
C LEU A 15 25.58 -6.62 29.84
N ARG A 16 26.83 -6.27 30.17
CA ARG A 16 27.18 -4.92 30.67
C ARG A 16 27.19 -3.86 29.57
N ALA A 17 27.52 -4.22 28.34
CA ALA A 17 27.48 -3.33 27.18
C ALA A 17 26.09 -3.23 26.52
N ALA A 18 25.20 -4.18 26.79
CA ALA A 18 23.86 -4.22 26.24
C ALA A 18 23.03 -2.95 26.54
N PRO A 19 23.03 -2.36 27.77
CA PRO A 19 22.25 -1.17 28.05
C PRO A 19 22.68 0.04 27.20
N SER A 20 23.97 0.23 26.92
CA SER A 20 24.44 1.37 26.12
C SER A 20 24.08 1.26 24.65
N ALA A 21 23.98 0.03 24.12
CA ALA A 21 23.56 -0.22 22.74
C ALA A 21 22.01 -0.25 22.60
N LEU A 22 21.31 -0.84 23.57
CA LEU A 22 19.85 -1.04 23.51
C LEU A 22 19.05 0.19 23.93
N LYS A 23 19.54 1.02 24.87
CA LYS A 23 18.85 2.25 25.28
C LYS A 23 18.53 3.19 24.11
N PRO A 24 19.46 3.50 23.19
CA PRO A 24 19.15 4.33 22.02
C PRO A 24 18.41 3.57 20.91
N ALA A 25 18.58 2.24 20.80
CA ALA A 25 17.88 1.44 19.79
C ALA A 25 16.39 1.22 20.11
N TYR A 26 16.02 1.26 21.40
CA TYR A 26 14.66 1.08 21.87
C TYR A 26 13.65 2.10 21.32
N PRO A 27 13.86 3.44 21.39
CA PRO A 27 12.93 4.39 20.79
C PRO A 27 12.81 4.21 19.28
N ALA A 28 13.91 3.96 18.57
CA ALA A 28 13.88 3.70 17.13
C ALA A 28 13.07 2.44 16.78
N SER A 29 13.19 1.38 17.59
CA SER A 29 12.42 0.15 17.42
C SER A 29 10.93 0.38 17.64
N ARG A 30 10.55 1.22 18.62
CA ARG A 30 9.15 1.56 18.90
C ARG A 30 8.47 2.35 17.78
N GLU A 31 9.23 3.11 17.01
CA GLU A 31 8.75 3.76 15.79
C GLU A 31 8.71 2.82 14.59
N LEU A 32 9.67 1.90 14.49
CA LEU A 32 9.78 0.96 13.36
C LEU A 32 8.73 -0.15 13.40
N ILE A 33 8.36 -0.64 14.58
CA ILE A 33 7.35 -1.71 14.75
C ILE A 33 6.02 -1.41 14.01
N PRO A 34 5.33 -0.28 14.25
CA PRO A 34 4.05 0.00 13.57
C PRO A 34 4.22 0.15 12.06
N PHE A 35 5.38 0.66 11.59
CA PHE A 35 5.67 0.74 10.17
C PHE A 35 5.80 -0.66 9.54
N MET A 36 6.53 -1.57 10.18
CA MET A 36 6.69 -2.95 9.71
C MET A 36 5.37 -3.73 9.76
N GLN A 37 4.53 -3.49 10.77
CA GLN A 37 3.19 -4.06 10.86
C GLN A 37 2.30 -3.57 9.70
N LEU A 38 2.36 -2.27 9.38
CA LEU A 38 1.63 -1.71 8.24
C LEU A 38 2.11 -2.33 6.92
N LEU A 39 3.42 -2.42 6.69
CA LEU A 39 3.97 -3.08 5.51
C LEU A 39 3.55 -4.55 5.42
N GLY A 40 3.46 -5.25 6.55
CA GLY A 40 2.96 -6.61 6.63
C GLY A 40 1.53 -6.75 6.10
N LEU A 41 0.66 -5.79 6.41
CA LEU A 41 -0.73 -5.76 5.92
C LEU A 41 -0.81 -5.51 4.41
N TYR A 42 0.02 -4.61 3.88
CA TYR A 42 0.05 -4.29 2.44
C TYR A 42 0.94 -5.21 1.59
N ARG A 43 1.52 -6.26 2.20
CA ARG A 43 2.50 -7.12 1.55
C ARG A 43 1.97 -7.74 0.26
N SER A 44 0.76 -8.30 0.29
CA SER A 44 0.15 -8.96 -0.86
C SER A 44 -0.28 -7.96 -1.93
N SER A 45 -0.97 -6.90 -1.52
CA SER A 45 -1.63 -5.97 -2.44
C SER A 45 -0.68 -4.95 -3.05
N ALA A 46 0.07 -4.21 -2.24
CA ALA A 46 0.91 -3.12 -2.73
C ALA A 46 2.32 -3.59 -3.15
N VAL A 47 2.94 -4.45 -2.36
CA VAL A 47 4.36 -4.80 -2.56
C VAL A 47 4.52 -5.92 -3.59
N ILE A 48 3.90 -7.08 -3.32
CA ILE A 48 4.01 -8.24 -4.21
C ILE A 48 3.28 -7.95 -5.53
N GLY A 49 2.03 -7.48 -5.48
CA GLY A 49 1.23 -7.21 -6.68
C GLY A 49 1.87 -6.20 -7.65
N THR A 50 2.48 -5.13 -7.14
CA THR A 50 3.14 -4.14 -8.01
C THR A 50 4.43 -4.70 -8.62
N LEU A 51 5.27 -5.36 -7.82
CA LEU A 51 6.56 -5.89 -8.28
C LEU A 51 6.40 -7.04 -9.29
N THR A 52 5.42 -7.92 -9.09
CA THR A 52 5.15 -9.01 -10.06
C THR A 52 4.65 -8.47 -11.39
N ASN A 53 3.84 -7.40 -11.38
CA ASN A 53 3.36 -6.75 -12.59
C ASN A 53 4.49 -6.10 -13.40
N VAL A 54 5.51 -5.51 -12.76
CA VAL A 54 6.66 -4.93 -13.49
C VAL A 54 7.39 -5.99 -14.31
N GLY A 55 7.67 -7.16 -13.71
CA GLY A 55 8.32 -8.27 -14.42
C GLY A 55 7.50 -8.77 -15.61
N ALA A 56 6.18 -8.90 -15.42
CA ALA A 56 5.25 -9.31 -16.47
C ALA A 56 5.12 -8.28 -17.61
N VAL A 57 5.18 -6.98 -17.29
CA VAL A 57 5.10 -5.88 -18.27
C VAL A 57 6.38 -5.82 -19.13
N LEU A 58 7.55 -5.97 -18.51
CA LEU A 58 8.84 -5.84 -19.20
C LEU A 58 9.21 -7.09 -20.03
N ASN A 59 8.81 -8.29 -19.58
CA ASN A 59 9.18 -9.55 -20.22
C ASN A 59 8.01 -10.24 -20.93
N GLY A 60 6.87 -9.56 -21.08
CA GLY A 60 5.71 -10.10 -21.77
C GLY A 60 6.07 -10.56 -23.18
N LYS A 61 5.71 -11.80 -23.54
CA LYS A 61 5.83 -12.32 -24.91
C LYS A 61 4.43 -12.64 -25.41
N MET A 62 4.15 -12.31 -26.66
CA MET A 62 2.91 -12.71 -27.32
C MET A 62 3.20 -13.33 -28.68
N VAL A 63 2.32 -14.24 -29.09
CA VAL A 63 2.35 -14.80 -30.44
C VAL A 63 1.74 -13.75 -31.37
N GLY A 64 2.59 -13.12 -32.16
CA GLY A 64 2.16 -12.17 -33.18
C GLY A 64 1.58 -12.87 -34.41
N PRO A 65 1.09 -12.11 -35.39
CA PRO A 65 0.67 -12.65 -36.67
C PRO A 65 1.78 -13.54 -37.27
N GLN A 66 1.41 -14.68 -37.87
CA GLN A 66 2.33 -15.68 -38.45
C GLN A 66 3.18 -16.48 -37.44
N GLY A 67 2.79 -16.53 -36.16
CA GLY A 67 3.43 -17.42 -35.18
C GLY A 67 4.75 -16.90 -34.60
N LYS A 68 5.16 -15.67 -34.96
CA LYS A 68 6.39 -15.06 -34.45
C LYS A 68 6.20 -14.61 -33.00
N ILE A 69 7.10 -15.04 -32.11
CA ILE A 69 7.16 -14.52 -30.74
C ILE A 69 7.64 -13.07 -30.78
N ILE A 70 6.80 -12.14 -30.38
CA ILE A 70 7.13 -10.72 -30.25
C ILE A 70 7.07 -10.29 -28.78
N GLY A 71 7.95 -9.36 -28.40
CA GLY A 71 7.90 -8.72 -27.09
C GLY A 71 6.63 -7.88 -26.97
N ARG A 72 5.81 -8.17 -25.96
CA ARG A 72 4.64 -7.40 -25.58
C ARG A 72 5.03 -6.51 -24.41
N ALA A 73 5.10 -5.20 -24.64
CA ALA A 73 5.05 -4.25 -23.53
C ALA A 73 3.64 -4.33 -22.92
N GLY A 74 3.50 -5.02 -21.79
CA GLY A 74 2.21 -5.26 -21.13
C GLY A 74 1.65 -4.05 -20.37
N GLY A 75 2.25 -2.87 -20.52
CA GLY A 75 1.84 -1.67 -19.81
C GLY A 75 0.57 -1.09 -20.43
N ALA A 76 -0.58 -1.41 -19.86
CA ALA A 76 -1.78 -0.64 -20.15
C ALA A 76 -1.52 0.80 -19.71
N ALA A 77 -1.49 1.74 -20.66
CA ALA A 77 -1.53 3.15 -20.33
C ALA A 77 -2.82 3.38 -19.52
N TYR A 78 -2.69 3.78 -18.25
CA TYR A 78 -3.84 4.11 -17.43
C TYR A 78 -4.47 5.40 -17.96
N LEU A 79 -5.47 5.23 -18.83
CA LEU A 79 -6.28 6.31 -19.34
C LEU A 79 -7.51 6.46 -18.46
N SER A 80 -7.58 7.60 -17.80
CA SER A 80 -8.72 8.03 -17.01
C SER A 80 -9.08 9.46 -17.42
N ASN A 81 -10.26 9.92 -17.02
CA ASN A 81 -10.65 11.31 -17.21
C ASN A 81 -9.64 12.28 -16.56
N GLU A 82 -9.04 11.87 -15.45
CA GLU A 82 -7.98 12.57 -14.72
C GLU A 82 -6.64 12.60 -15.48
N SER A 83 -6.46 11.73 -16.48
CA SER A 83 -5.25 11.68 -17.31
C SER A 83 -5.25 12.72 -18.45
N ILE A 84 -6.41 13.34 -18.76
CA ILE A 84 -6.57 14.26 -19.91
C ILE A 84 -6.02 15.66 -19.59
N ALA A 85 -6.25 16.16 -18.38
CA ALA A 85 -5.84 17.48 -17.94
C ALA A 85 -5.82 17.55 -16.40
N GLY A 86 -5.15 18.58 -15.86
CA GLY A 86 -5.25 18.92 -14.44
C GLY A 86 -6.57 19.64 -14.13
N PHE A 87 -7.29 19.18 -13.11
CA PHE A 87 -8.55 19.81 -12.67
C PHE A 87 -8.42 20.34 -11.24
N VAL A 88 -8.91 21.57 -11.01
CA VAL A 88 -8.90 22.21 -9.68
C VAL A 88 -9.82 21.48 -8.69
N LYS A 89 -10.95 20.96 -9.18
CA LYS A 89 -11.88 20.13 -8.40
C LYS A 89 -11.86 18.72 -8.95
N LYS A 90 -12.02 17.71 -8.08
CA LYS A 90 -12.20 16.32 -8.51
C LYS A 90 -13.38 16.20 -9.47
N LEU A 91 -13.18 15.54 -10.60
CA LEU A 91 -14.25 15.23 -11.54
C LEU A 91 -15.28 14.29 -10.91
N PRO A 92 -16.56 14.32 -11.32
CA PRO A 92 -17.60 13.42 -10.81
C PRO A 92 -17.31 11.94 -11.12
N THR A 93 -16.41 11.67 -12.09
CA THR A 93 -15.94 10.35 -12.49
C THR A 93 -14.86 9.77 -11.57
N ASN A 94 -14.26 10.61 -10.73
CA ASN A 94 -13.08 10.25 -9.96
C ASN A 94 -13.39 9.20 -8.91
N ARG A 95 -12.67 8.06 -8.86
CA ARG A 95 -12.82 7.07 -7.78
C ARG A 95 -11.57 6.90 -6.94
N SER A 96 -10.64 7.85 -7.06
CA SER A 96 -9.33 7.76 -6.40
C SER A 96 -9.47 7.76 -4.88
N ASN A 97 -8.71 6.86 -4.25
CA ASN A 97 -8.53 6.79 -2.81
C ASN A 97 -7.03 6.89 -2.52
N ALA A 98 -6.64 7.90 -1.74
CA ALA A 98 -5.24 8.10 -1.35
C ALA A 98 -4.77 7.06 -0.32
N TYR A 99 -5.71 6.47 0.42
CA TYR A 99 -5.45 5.50 1.48
C TYR A 99 -6.34 4.27 1.29
N PRO A 100 -6.10 3.47 0.22
CA PRO A 100 -6.82 2.23 0.03
C PRO A 100 -6.57 1.31 1.22
N LYS A 101 -7.60 0.58 1.68
CA LYS A 101 -7.43 -0.49 2.68
C LYS A 101 -6.48 -1.57 2.14
N ALA A 102 -5.88 -2.34 3.02
CA ALA A 102 -4.95 -3.41 2.64
C ALA A 102 -5.58 -4.43 1.66
N ASP A 103 -6.89 -4.66 1.75
CA ASP A 103 -7.71 -5.54 0.90
C ASP A 103 -8.39 -4.83 -0.27
N ALA A 104 -8.10 -3.54 -0.52
CA ALA A 104 -8.80 -2.76 -1.56
C ALA A 104 -8.63 -3.34 -2.99
N LEU A 105 -7.56 -4.09 -3.25
CA LEU A 105 -7.40 -4.78 -4.53
C LEU A 105 -8.36 -5.98 -4.67
N ASP A 106 -8.71 -6.64 -3.57
CA ASP A 106 -9.72 -7.71 -3.59
C ASP A 106 -11.12 -7.13 -3.86
N ASP A 107 -11.41 -5.91 -3.41
CA ASP A 107 -12.63 -5.19 -3.77
C ASP A 107 -12.71 -4.92 -5.27
N ILE A 108 -11.59 -4.56 -5.91
CA ILE A 108 -11.54 -4.40 -7.38
C ILE A 108 -11.77 -5.75 -8.05
N LYS A 109 -11.16 -6.82 -7.55
CA LYS A 109 -11.34 -8.18 -8.10
C LYS A 109 -12.79 -8.67 -7.99
N ARG A 110 -13.49 -8.37 -6.90
CA ARG A 110 -14.86 -8.86 -6.64
C ARG A 110 -15.93 -7.97 -7.26
N GLY A 111 -15.79 -6.65 -7.13
CA GLY A 111 -16.80 -5.67 -7.52
C GLY A 111 -16.51 -4.96 -8.83
N GLY A 112 -15.29 -5.06 -9.37
CA GLY A 112 -14.89 -4.36 -10.59
C GLY A 112 -14.69 -2.85 -10.42
N PHE A 113 -14.70 -2.33 -9.20
CA PHE A 113 -14.51 -0.91 -8.92
C PHE A 113 -13.68 -0.66 -7.66
N LEU A 114 -12.99 0.49 -7.63
CA LEU A 114 -12.25 0.95 -6.45
C LEU A 114 -13.19 1.71 -5.51
N LYS A 115 -13.19 1.35 -4.22
CA LYS A 115 -13.88 2.14 -3.20
C LYS A 115 -13.16 3.47 -2.97
N SER A 116 -13.91 4.56 -2.99
CA SER A 116 -13.40 5.93 -2.85
C SER A 116 -13.19 6.31 -1.38
N TYR A 117 -12.31 7.28 -1.13
CA TYR A 117 -12.17 7.88 0.20
C TYR A 117 -13.45 8.63 0.61
N ASP A 118 -14.06 9.33 -0.35
CA ASP A 118 -15.22 10.20 -0.18
C ASP A 118 -15.92 10.41 -1.53
N CYS A 119 -17.24 10.58 -1.48
CA CYS A 119 -18.13 10.73 -2.64
C CYS A 119 -18.75 12.11 -2.80
N ARG A 120 -18.37 13.13 -2.01
CA ARG A 120 -18.89 14.52 -2.16
C ARG A 120 -18.68 15.13 -3.55
N HIS A 121 -17.75 14.60 -4.35
CA HIS A 121 -17.42 15.12 -5.68
C HIS A 121 -18.37 14.64 -6.79
N THR A 122 -19.31 13.71 -6.53
CA THR A 122 -20.23 13.17 -7.54
C THR A 122 -21.19 14.22 -8.12
N GLY A 123 -21.48 15.28 -7.35
CA GLY A 123 -22.27 16.43 -7.81
C GLY A 123 -21.48 17.52 -8.54
N ASN A 124 -20.16 17.35 -8.72
CA ASN A 124 -19.35 18.33 -9.44
C ASN A 124 -19.71 18.34 -10.93
N ARG A 125 -19.58 19.51 -11.57
CA ARG A 125 -19.78 19.66 -13.01
C ARG A 125 -18.83 18.73 -13.78
N ALA A 126 -19.38 17.88 -14.64
CA ALA A 126 -18.59 17.11 -15.59
C ALA A 126 -18.02 18.07 -16.65
N LEU A 127 -16.71 18.23 -16.66
CA LEU A 127 -16.00 19.05 -17.67
C LEU A 127 -15.62 18.23 -18.91
N VAL A 128 -15.52 16.92 -18.75
CA VAL A 128 -15.20 15.95 -19.79
C VAL A 128 -16.16 14.76 -19.70
N PRO A 129 -16.58 14.19 -20.84
CA PRO A 129 -17.40 12.99 -20.84
C PRO A 129 -16.61 11.81 -20.26
N PRO A 130 -17.26 10.87 -19.55
CA PRO A 130 -16.59 9.70 -19.00
C PRO A 130 -15.96 8.85 -20.10
N ILE A 131 -14.71 8.44 -19.90
CA ILE A 131 -14.01 7.50 -20.80
C ILE A 131 -14.44 6.08 -20.44
N GLY A 132 -14.80 5.28 -21.44
CA GLY A 132 -15.11 3.85 -21.29
C GLY A 132 -16.60 3.54 -21.23
N SER A 133 -16.95 2.40 -20.60
CA SER A 133 -18.32 1.87 -20.55
C SER A 133 -19.24 2.57 -19.53
N GLY A 134 -18.76 3.62 -18.87
CA GLY A 134 -19.49 4.36 -17.86
C GLY A 134 -18.68 4.59 -16.59
N VAL A 135 -19.30 5.24 -15.61
CA VAL A 135 -18.67 5.55 -14.33
C VAL A 135 -19.22 4.58 -13.28
N PRO A 136 -18.37 3.77 -12.62
CA PRO A 136 -18.84 2.91 -11.55
C PRO A 136 -19.43 3.74 -10.38
N PRO A 137 -20.34 3.15 -9.59
CA PRO A 137 -20.92 3.83 -8.44
C PRO A 137 -19.82 4.31 -7.49
N CYS A 138 -20.01 5.50 -6.92
CA CYS A 138 -19.10 5.98 -5.88
C CYS A 138 -19.49 5.32 -4.56
N VAL A 139 -18.67 4.36 -4.12
CA VAL A 139 -18.85 3.66 -2.84
C VAL A 139 -17.73 4.09 -1.90
N VAL A 140 -18.09 4.61 -0.74
CA VAL A 140 -17.11 5.01 0.28
C VAL A 140 -16.54 3.76 0.95
N GLN A 141 -15.22 3.69 1.06
CA GLN A 141 -14.52 2.55 1.66
C GLN A 141 -14.80 2.38 3.16
N GLY A 142 -15.07 3.49 3.85
CA GLY A 142 -15.24 3.57 5.29
C GLY A 142 -13.91 3.43 6.06
N PRO A 143 -13.94 3.64 7.38
CA PRO A 143 -12.76 3.45 8.22
C PRO A 143 -12.38 1.96 8.33
N TRP A 144 -11.16 1.70 8.75
CA TRP A 144 -10.68 0.38 9.13
C TRP A 144 -9.79 0.46 10.37
N GLU A 145 -9.63 -0.69 11.02
CA GLU A 145 -8.84 -0.81 12.23
C GLU A 145 -7.39 -1.15 11.90
N PHE A 146 -6.47 -0.38 12.48
CA PHE A 146 -5.04 -0.65 12.49
C PHE A 146 -4.50 -0.43 13.90
N ASN A 147 -3.87 -1.46 14.48
CA ASN A 147 -3.34 -1.43 15.85
C ASN A 147 -4.36 -0.93 16.91
N GLY A 148 -5.61 -1.41 16.84
CA GLY A 148 -6.67 -1.02 17.78
C GLY A 148 -7.29 0.36 17.52
N VAL A 149 -6.83 1.09 16.49
CA VAL A 149 -7.37 2.41 16.12
C VAL A 149 -8.16 2.30 14.84
N THR A 150 -9.46 2.61 14.92
CA THR A 150 -10.32 2.71 13.73
C THR A 150 -10.24 4.10 13.13
N ALA A 151 -9.74 4.21 11.91
CA ALA A 151 -9.62 5.47 11.18
C ALA A 151 -9.75 5.28 9.66
N TYR A 152 -9.94 6.38 8.92
CA TYR A 152 -9.98 6.35 7.44
C TYR A 152 -8.59 6.16 6.79
N TYR A 153 -7.53 6.38 7.55
CA TYR A 153 -6.14 6.22 7.13
C TYR A 153 -5.32 5.66 8.30
N PRO A 154 -4.25 4.88 8.04
CA PRO A 154 -3.41 4.33 9.10
C PRO A 154 -2.84 5.45 9.97
N ARG A 155 -2.93 5.28 11.30
CA ARG A 155 -2.25 6.14 12.26
C ARG A 155 -1.11 5.36 12.89
N LEU A 156 0.11 5.69 12.51
CA LEU A 156 1.30 5.10 13.13
C LEU A 156 1.45 5.70 14.54
N GLN A 157 1.16 4.89 15.55
CA GLN A 157 1.38 5.22 16.95
C GLN A 157 2.60 4.47 17.45
N LEU A 158 3.35 5.10 18.37
CA LEU A 158 4.48 4.46 19.03
C LEU A 158 4.06 3.13 19.66
N ALA A 159 4.85 2.09 19.46
CA ALA A 159 4.62 0.81 20.11
C ALA A 159 4.61 0.99 21.65
N PRO A 160 3.77 0.23 22.39
CA PRO A 160 3.76 0.27 23.85
C PRO A 160 5.14 -0.12 24.42
N PRO A 161 5.46 0.35 25.64
CA PRO A 161 6.76 0.08 26.24
C PRO A 161 6.98 -1.38 26.64
#